data_AF-A0A024TX51-F1
#
_entry.id   AF-A0A024TX51-F1
#
_cell.length_a   1.000
_cell.length_b   1.000
_cell.length_c   1.000
_cell.angle_alpha   90.00
_cell.angle_beta   90.00
_cell.angle_gamma   90.00
#
_symmetry.space_group_name_H-M   'P 1'
#
loop_
_entity.id
_entity.type
_entity.pdbx_description
1 polymer ?
#
loop_
_entity_poly.entity_id
_entity_poly.type
_entity_poly.pdbx_seq_one_letter_code
_entity_poly.pdbx_strand_id
1 'polypeptide(L)'
;MTLVPIEVGADAKWHNRLGSLLSASHKYAEAIRHFEQALDHAPRYAAAHFNLASAIVFAKGASVGRPLDVAIDHFRQAIAIQPHFPDAHVNLAAQLYAHGNLHDALRHATTALHQDPDNTHAYYNLNTIYRALGQQDRAVDLCWHRILSSLPVGTSRPSLRRPQDSQPEESYRSSMTHLTVVCVKWGVKYGAEYVNKLHRGVARHLKSVRYTFCCLTDNAVGLAPEIDVRLLAPGWVGWWNKAQVFSPAFGWTGRMLYLDLDSVLVGSLDDLALYSGWFGTLKTDDMENERRIGGINSSVMAWHADTATQTIYAFLSAHFAAVATCIYKFDHWLEMVLDGYEILQDVYPGQIVEYAQACQAQVPPHARLVCFPLEPKPHNATAPWVATEWT
;
A
#
# COMPACT_ATOMS: atom_id res chain seq x y z
N MET A 1 12.49 -45.48 11.83
CA MET A 1 13.72 -45.06 12.52
C MET A 1 13.36 -43.90 13.42
N THR A 2 13.31 -44.13 14.73
CA THR A 2 13.21 -43.08 15.74
C THR A 2 14.50 -42.26 15.70
N LEU A 3 14.40 -40.97 15.37
CA LEU A 3 15.52 -40.02 15.45
C LEU A 3 15.95 -39.94 16.92
N VAL A 4 17.16 -40.42 17.23
CA VAL A 4 17.80 -40.18 18.52
C VAL A 4 17.95 -38.65 18.66
N PRO A 5 17.49 -38.02 19.76
CA PRO A 5 17.71 -36.60 19.98
C PRO A 5 19.21 -36.32 19.98
N ILE A 6 19.66 -35.44 19.10
CA ILE A 6 21.06 -35.02 19.04
C ILE A 6 21.30 -34.16 20.27
N GLU A 7 22.14 -34.64 21.18
CA GLU A 7 22.45 -33.91 22.40
C GLU A 7 23.40 -32.75 22.08
N VAL A 8 22.85 -31.53 22.08
CA VAL A 8 23.65 -30.30 21.91
C VAL A 8 24.37 -30.00 23.23
N GLY A 9 25.70 -30.03 23.19
CA GLY A 9 26.57 -29.77 24.33
C GLY A 9 26.41 -28.37 24.94
N ALA A 10 26.84 -28.22 26.20
CA ALA A 10 26.69 -26.98 26.95
C ALA A 10 27.42 -25.79 26.29
N ASP A 11 28.60 -26.02 25.74
CA ASP A 11 29.40 -24.97 25.08
C ASP A 11 28.70 -24.41 23.85
N ALA A 12 28.13 -25.29 23.00
CA ALA A 12 27.36 -24.87 21.84
C ALA A 12 26.11 -24.04 22.22
N LYS A 13 25.39 -24.46 23.28
CA LYS A 13 24.24 -23.72 23.81
C LYS A 13 24.66 -22.35 24.36
N TRP A 14 25.77 -22.27 25.09
CA TRP A 14 26.30 -21.03 25.63
C TRP A 14 26.68 -20.05 24.53
N HIS A 15 27.47 -20.50 23.56
CA HIS A 15 27.87 -19.70 22.41
C HIS A 15 26.68 -19.19 21.60
N ASN A 16 25.70 -20.06 21.31
CA ASN A 16 24.48 -19.64 20.63
C ASN A 16 23.70 -18.58 21.43
N ARG A 17 23.56 -18.75 22.74
CA ARG A 17 22.84 -17.79 23.59
C ARG A 17 23.55 -16.44 23.65
N LEU A 18 24.88 -16.44 23.80
CA LEU A 18 25.68 -15.21 23.79
C LEU A 18 25.58 -14.51 22.43
N GLY A 19 25.68 -15.26 21.34
CA GLY A 19 25.46 -14.74 19.99
C GLY A 19 24.10 -14.05 19.83
N SER A 20 23.02 -14.66 20.34
CA SER A 20 21.68 -14.05 20.29
C SER A 20 21.61 -12.73 21.08
N LEU A 21 22.23 -12.64 22.25
CA LEU A 21 22.29 -11.40 23.04
C LEU A 21 23.09 -10.30 22.33
N LEU A 22 24.18 -10.67 21.66
CA LEU A 22 24.99 -9.75 20.87
C LEU A 22 24.22 -9.24 19.64
N SER A 23 23.50 -10.11 18.93
CA SER A 23 22.61 -9.72 17.84
C SER A 23 21.51 -8.76 18.30
N ALA A 24 20.91 -9.00 19.47
CA ALA A 24 19.94 -8.09 20.07
C ALA A 24 20.56 -6.72 20.43
N SER A 25 21.87 -6.66 20.61
CA SER A 25 22.66 -5.44 20.83
C SER A 25 23.27 -4.88 19.54
N HIS A 26 22.84 -5.36 18.36
CA HIS A 26 23.35 -4.99 17.04
C HIS A 26 24.86 -5.26 16.81
N LYS A 27 25.49 -6.08 17.65
CA LYS A 27 26.90 -6.49 17.55
C LYS A 27 27.07 -7.70 16.63
N TYR A 28 26.67 -7.55 15.37
CA TYR A 28 26.52 -8.69 14.46
C TYR A 28 27.83 -9.43 14.15
N ALA A 29 28.97 -8.74 14.07
CA ALA A 29 30.26 -9.40 13.81
C ALA A 29 30.68 -10.34 14.96
N GLU A 30 30.49 -9.92 16.21
CA GLU A 30 30.75 -10.75 17.39
C GLU A 30 29.73 -11.89 17.49
N ALA A 31 28.47 -11.61 17.20
CA ALA A 31 27.42 -12.63 17.18
C ALA A 31 27.71 -13.74 16.18
N ILE A 32 28.09 -13.39 14.95
CA ILE A 32 28.49 -14.34 13.89
C ILE A 32 29.59 -15.28 14.39
N ARG A 33 30.66 -14.74 14.99
CA ARG A 33 31.76 -15.56 15.53
C ARG A 33 31.27 -16.56 16.58
N HIS A 34 30.38 -16.15 17.47
CA HIS A 34 29.85 -17.06 18.49
C HIS A 34 28.90 -18.10 17.91
N PHE A 35 28.10 -17.78 16.89
CA PHE A 35 27.30 -18.80 16.22
C PHE A 35 28.19 -19.80 15.47
N GLU A 36 29.29 -19.36 14.86
CA GLU A 36 30.28 -20.26 14.25
C GLU A 36 30.90 -21.18 15.30
N GLN A 37 31.33 -20.66 16.45
CA GLN A 37 31.81 -21.49 17.56
C GLN A 37 30.75 -22.49 18.04
N ALA A 38 29.48 -22.08 18.11
CA ALA A 38 28.40 -23.00 18.45
C ALA A 38 28.27 -24.15 17.44
N LEU A 39 28.49 -23.88 16.15
CA LEU A 39 28.47 -24.88 15.08
C LEU A 39 29.75 -25.73 15.03
N ASP A 40 30.91 -25.19 15.43
CA ASP A 40 32.15 -25.98 15.59
C ASP A 40 31.96 -27.06 16.67
N HIS A 41 31.30 -26.70 17.77
CA HIS A 41 30.96 -27.65 18.85
C HIS A 41 29.80 -28.58 18.49
N ALA A 42 28.80 -28.09 17.74
CA ALA A 42 27.61 -28.85 17.37
C ALA A 42 27.16 -28.53 15.93
N PRO A 43 27.74 -29.20 14.90
CA PRO A 43 27.44 -28.91 13.50
C PRO A 43 25.99 -29.16 13.09
N ARG A 44 25.24 -29.95 13.87
CA ARG A 44 23.81 -30.24 13.64
C ARG A 44 22.89 -29.42 14.56
N TYR A 45 23.30 -28.21 14.94
CA TYR A 45 22.49 -27.34 15.79
C TYR A 45 21.65 -26.36 14.95
N ALA A 46 20.39 -26.73 14.67
CA ALA A 46 19.49 -25.96 13.81
C ALA A 46 19.34 -24.49 14.23
N ALA A 47 19.18 -24.22 15.54
CA ALA A 47 19.05 -22.85 16.05
C ALA A 47 20.30 -22.00 15.80
N ALA A 48 21.50 -22.58 15.92
CA ALA A 48 22.75 -21.86 15.64
C ALA A 48 22.90 -21.53 14.16
N HIS A 49 22.53 -22.45 13.25
CA HIS A 49 22.46 -22.17 11.82
C HIS A 49 21.48 -21.05 11.49
N PHE A 50 20.25 -21.11 12.02
CA PHE A 50 19.24 -20.06 11.83
C PHE A 50 19.70 -18.69 12.35
N ASN A 51 20.29 -18.66 13.55
CA ASN A 51 20.76 -17.43 14.17
C ASN A 51 21.97 -16.84 13.43
N LEU A 52 22.90 -17.68 12.97
CA LEU A 52 24.02 -17.27 12.12
C LEU A 52 23.54 -16.63 10.82
N ALA A 53 22.63 -17.31 10.11
CA ALA A 53 22.04 -16.80 8.88
C ALA A 53 21.37 -15.44 9.10
N SER A 54 20.57 -15.32 10.16
CA SER A 54 19.90 -14.07 10.52
C SER A 54 20.90 -12.95 10.83
N ALA A 55 21.95 -13.23 11.59
CA ALA A 55 23.00 -12.24 11.90
C ALA A 55 23.75 -11.78 10.64
N ILE A 56 24.02 -12.68 9.68
CA ILE A 56 24.61 -12.34 8.38
C ILE A 56 23.70 -11.39 7.60
N VAL A 57 22.39 -11.67 7.54
CA VAL A 57 21.41 -10.81 6.86
C VAL A 57 21.39 -9.41 7.47
N PHE A 58 21.37 -9.29 8.81
CA PHE A 58 21.37 -7.99 9.48
C PHE A 58 22.72 -7.25 9.37
N ALA A 59 23.84 -7.97 9.26
CA ALA A 59 25.16 -7.40 9.04
C ALA A 59 25.36 -6.79 7.64
N LYS A 60 24.43 -6.99 6.69
CA LYS A 60 24.48 -6.48 5.30
C LYS A 60 24.72 -4.96 5.20
N GLY A 61 24.45 -4.20 6.26
CA GLY A 61 24.73 -2.76 6.36
C GLY A 61 26.02 -2.37 7.10
N ALA A 62 26.80 -3.34 7.61
CA ALA A 62 28.06 -3.12 8.30
C ALA A 62 29.26 -3.53 7.43
N SER A 63 30.45 -2.99 7.72
CA SER A 63 31.71 -3.20 6.98
C SER A 63 32.25 -4.65 6.93
N VAL A 64 31.42 -5.64 7.29
CA VAL A 64 31.78 -7.07 7.44
C VAL A 64 30.95 -7.95 6.49
N GLY A 65 30.28 -7.37 5.48
CA GLY A 65 29.29 -8.05 4.64
C GLY A 65 29.75 -9.39 4.05
N ARG A 66 29.26 -10.49 4.62
CA ARG A 66 29.36 -11.82 3.99
C ARG A 66 28.35 -11.93 2.85
N PRO A 67 28.63 -12.73 1.81
CA PRO A 67 27.68 -12.98 0.74
C PRO A 67 26.36 -13.53 1.30
N LEU A 68 25.24 -13.03 0.80
CA LEU A 68 23.91 -13.47 1.26
C LEU A 68 23.62 -14.93 0.94
N ASP A 69 24.30 -15.49 -0.06
CA ASP A 69 24.26 -16.92 -0.38
C ASP A 69 24.63 -17.78 0.84
N VAL A 70 25.57 -17.32 1.68
CA VAL A 70 25.97 -18.02 2.90
C VAL A 70 24.82 -18.07 3.92
N ALA A 71 24.04 -16.99 4.03
CA ALA A 71 22.87 -16.99 4.91
C ALA A 71 21.78 -17.94 4.39
N ILE A 72 21.54 -17.96 3.07
CA ILE A 72 20.61 -18.89 2.43
C ILE A 72 20.99 -20.34 2.74
N ASP A 73 22.27 -20.70 2.63
CA ASP A 73 22.73 -22.06 2.91
C ASP A 73 22.56 -22.43 4.38
N HIS A 74 22.85 -21.52 5.32
CA HIS A 74 22.60 -21.79 6.73
C HIS A 74 21.11 -21.90 7.07
N PHE A 75 20.22 -21.12 6.46
CA PHE A 75 18.77 -21.34 6.61
C PHE A 75 18.37 -22.72 6.08
N ARG A 76 18.90 -23.16 4.93
CA ARG A 76 18.67 -24.51 4.39
C ARG A 76 19.17 -25.60 5.34
N GLN A 77 20.34 -25.43 5.94
CA GLN A 77 20.86 -26.38 6.95
C GLN A 77 19.96 -26.45 8.18
N ALA A 78 19.51 -25.30 8.70
CA ALA A 78 18.58 -25.27 9.82
C ALA A 78 17.29 -26.07 9.53
N ILE A 79 16.71 -25.88 8.34
CA ILE A 79 15.51 -26.60 7.88
C ILE A 79 15.80 -28.09 7.64
N ALA A 80 16.97 -28.45 7.08
CA ALA A 80 17.34 -29.85 6.87
C ALA A 80 17.49 -30.62 8.19
N ILE A 81 17.99 -29.96 9.23
CA ILE A 81 18.13 -30.53 10.57
C ILE A 81 16.77 -30.57 11.29
N GLN A 82 16.00 -29.49 11.21
CA GLN A 82 14.69 -29.35 11.83
C GLN A 82 13.65 -28.90 10.77
N PRO A 83 12.95 -29.85 10.14
CA PRO A 83 11.98 -29.54 9.08
C PRO A 83 10.80 -28.68 9.53
N HIS A 84 10.41 -28.76 10.81
CA HIS A 84 9.35 -27.93 11.40
C HIS A 84 9.99 -26.71 12.09
N PHE A 85 10.25 -25.67 11.30
CA PHE A 85 10.90 -24.43 11.73
C PHE A 85 10.37 -23.21 10.93
N PRO A 86 9.16 -22.72 11.27
CA PRO A 86 8.47 -21.67 10.51
C PRO A 86 9.34 -20.42 10.26
N ASP A 87 10.03 -19.92 11.28
CA ASP A 87 10.86 -18.72 11.17
C ASP A 87 12.02 -18.88 10.18
N ALA A 88 12.64 -20.07 10.12
CA ALA A 88 13.68 -20.35 9.13
C ALA A 88 13.11 -20.37 7.70
N HIS A 89 11.90 -20.92 7.52
CA HIS A 89 11.19 -20.88 6.24
C HIS A 89 10.81 -19.44 5.84
N VAL A 90 10.31 -18.62 6.76
CA VAL A 90 10.00 -17.19 6.53
C VAL A 90 11.25 -16.44 6.07
N ASN A 91 12.35 -16.56 6.81
CA ASN A 91 13.56 -15.82 6.51
C ASN A 91 14.23 -16.29 5.21
N LEU A 92 14.22 -17.60 4.95
CA LEU A 92 14.68 -18.15 3.68
C LEU A 92 13.85 -17.63 2.50
N ALA A 93 12.52 -17.59 2.63
CA ALA A 93 11.65 -17.05 1.59
C ALA A 93 11.96 -15.57 1.29
N ALA A 94 12.18 -14.75 2.32
CA ALA A 94 12.57 -13.35 2.14
C ALA A 94 13.91 -13.20 1.41
N GLN A 95 14.91 -14.03 1.74
CA GLN A 95 16.20 -13.99 1.04
C GLN A 95 16.09 -14.46 -0.41
N LEU A 96 15.34 -15.54 -0.68
CA LEU A 96 15.11 -16.04 -2.03
C LEU A 96 14.37 -15.02 -2.90
N TYR A 97 13.37 -14.34 -2.33
CA TYR A 97 12.68 -13.23 -2.99
C TYR A 97 13.66 -12.11 -3.37
N ALA A 98 14.54 -11.71 -2.46
CA ALA A 98 15.54 -10.67 -2.72
C ALA A 98 16.56 -11.06 -3.81
N HIS A 99 16.77 -12.37 -4.06
CA HIS A 99 17.61 -12.88 -5.15
C HIS A 99 16.81 -13.19 -6.43
N GLY A 100 15.53 -12.81 -6.49
CA GLY A 100 14.67 -13.04 -7.66
C GLY A 100 14.19 -14.49 -7.83
N ASN A 101 14.47 -15.38 -6.88
CA ASN A 101 13.99 -16.77 -6.91
C ASN A 101 12.58 -16.87 -6.31
N LEU A 102 11.61 -16.34 -7.05
CA LEU A 102 10.23 -16.16 -6.57
C LEU A 102 9.49 -17.48 -6.31
N HIS A 103 9.75 -18.53 -7.10
CA HIS A 103 9.07 -19.82 -6.95
C HIS A 103 9.54 -20.59 -5.71
N ASP A 104 10.84 -20.62 -5.42
CA ASP A 104 11.32 -21.22 -4.17
C ASP A 104 10.88 -20.38 -2.96
N ALA A 105 10.92 -19.06 -3.08
CA ALA A 105 10.41 -18.17 -2.04
C ALA A 105 8.94 -18.48 -1.70
N LEU A 106 8.10 -18.63 -2.73
CA LEU A 106 6.69 -19.01 -2.60
C LEU A 106 6.55 -20.32 -1.82
N ARG A 107 7.27 -21.38 -2.22
CA ARG A 107 7.23 -22.69 -1.54
C ARG A 107 7.59 -22.57 -0.06
N HIS A 108 8.66 -21.85 0.28
CA HIS A 108 9.08 -21.71 1.67
C HIS A 108 8.10 -20.88 2.50
N ALA A 109 7.58 -19.78 1.97
CA ALA A 109 6.58 -18.96 2.67
C ALA A 109 5.24 -19.71 2.85
N THR A 110 4.80 -20.51 1.87
CA THR A 110 3.63 -21.39 2.01
C THR A 110 3.85 -22.48 3.06
N THR A 111 5.07 -23.02 3.13
CA THR A 111 5.44 -24.02 4.15
C THR A 111 5.42 -23.40 5.55
N ALA A 112 5.98 -22.20 5.73
CA ALA A 112 5.94 -21.48 7.00
C ALA A 112 4.50 -21.31 7.49
N LEU A 113 3.61 -20.86 6.60
CA LEU A 113 2.20 -20.65 6.95
C LEU A 113 1.46 -21.96 7.23
N HIS A 114 1.83 -23.07 6.60
CA HIS A 114 1.29 -24.40 6.95
C HIS A 114 1.73 -24.87 8.34
N GLN A 115 2.96 -24.55 8.75
CA GLN A 115 3.51 -24.94 10.04
C GLN A 115 3.01 -24.04 11.18
N ASP A 116 2.81 -22.75 10.89
CA ASP A 116 2.29 -21.74 11.79
C ASP A 116 1.27 -20.85 11.04
N PRO A 117 -0.03 -21.21 11.08
CA PRO A 117 -1.10 -20.50 10.36
C PRO A 117 -1.31 -19.04 10.77
N ASP A 118 -0.78 -18.62 11.92
CA ASP A 118 -0.90 -17.25 12.44
C ASP A 118 0.36 -16.41 12.18
N ASN A 119 1.35 -16.97 11.46
CA ASN A 119 2.62 -16.31 11.21
C ASN A 119 2.46 -15.07 10.32
N THR A 120 2.49 -13.89 10.96
CA THR A 120 2.31 -12.60 10.29
C THR A 120 3.36 -12.32 9.22
N HIS A 121 4.61 -12.75 9.45
CA HIS A 121 5.70 -12.57 8.49
C HIS A 121 5.55 -13.48 7.27
N ALA A 122 5.04 -14.71 7.45
CA ALA A 122 4.72 -15.60 6.34
C ALA A 122 3.63 -15.01 5.43
N TYR A 123 2.56 -14.44 6.02
CA TYR A 123 1.52 -13.73 5.26
C TYR A 123 2.09 -12.55 4.47
N TYR A 124 2.93 -11.73 5.10
CA TYR A 124 3.57 -10.57 4.44
C TYR A 124 4.45 -11.01 3.27
N ASN A 125 5.29 -12.02 3.47
CA ASN A 125 6.15 -12.57 2.43
C ASN A 125 5.33 -13.14 1.28
N LEU A 126 4.31 -13.97 1.57
CA LEU A 126 3.43 -14.55 0.55
C LEU A 126 2.72 -13.48 -0.27
N ASN A 127 2.15 -12.46 0.36
CA ASN A 127 1.49 -11.36 -0.34
C ASN A 127 2.47 -10.66 -1.30
N THR A 128 3.68 -10.35 -0.81
CA THR A 128 4.73 -9.70 -1.61
C THR A 128 5.18 -10.58 -2.78
N ILE A 129 5.38 -11.87 -2.55
CA ILE A 129 5.78 -12.84 -3.58
C ILE A 129 4.69 -13.02 -4.63
N TYR A 130 3.42 -13.14 -4.23
CA TYR A 130 2.30 -13.22 -5.18
C TYR A 130 2.23 -11.99 -6.08
N ARG A 131 2.39 -10.79 -5.52
CA ARG A 131 2.44 -9.55 -6.29
C ARG A 131 3.59 -9.53 -7.29
N ALA A 132 4.79 -9.91 -6.87
CA ALA A 132 5.95 -9.98 -7.77
C ALA A 132 5.81 -11.03 -8.87
N LEU A 133 5.02 -12.09 -8.64
CA LEU A 133 4.67 -13.09 -9.65
C LEU A 133 3.50 -12.66 -10.56
N GLY A 134 2.95 -11.45 -10.39
CA GLY A 134 1.76 -10.99 -11.11
C GLY A 134 0.47 -11.69 -10.69
N GLN A 135 0.47 -12.43 -9.58
CA GLN A 135 -0.67 -13.19 -9.06
C GLN A 135 -1.49 -12.33 -8.09
N GLN A 136 -2.02 -11.21 -8.61
CA GLN A 136 -2.64 -10.17 -7.80
C GLN A 136 -3.89 -10.66 -7.06
N ASP A 137 -4.71 -11.49 -7.69
CA ASP A 137 -5.92 -12.08 -7.08
C ASP A 137 -5.57 -12.94 -5.86
N ARG A 138 -4.50 -13.74 -5.96
CA ARG A 138 -4.04 -14.57 -4.83
C ARG A 138 -3.53 -13.73 -3.67
N ALA A 139 -2.86 -12.61 -3.94
CA ALA A 139 -2.44 -11.67 -2.91
C ALA A 139 -3.66 -11.07 -2.19
N VAL A 140 -4.70 -10.68 -2.93
CA VAL A 140 -5.97 -10.16 -2.39
C VAL A 140 -6.72 -11.21 -1.59
N ASP A 141 -6.87 -12.42 -2.12
CA ASP A 141 -7.55 -13.54 -1.44
C ASP A 141 -6.85 -13.93 -0.13
N LEU A 142 -5.51 -13.93 -0.11
CA LEU A 142 -4.75 -14.19 1.10
C LEU A 142 -5.01 -13.13 2.18
N CYS A 143 -5.06 -11.85 1.80
CA CYS A 143 -5.40 -10.77 2.73
C CYS A 143 -6.83 -10.91 3.25
N TRP A 144 -7.80 -11.23 2.37
CA TRP A 144 -9.19 -11.47 2.79
C TRP A 144 -9.32 -12.64 3.73
N HIS A 145 -8.67 -13.77 3.43
CA HIS A 145 -8.65 -14.93 4.33
C HIS A 145 -8.21 -14.54 5.73
N ARG A 146 -7.13 -13.76 5.84
CA ARG A 146 -6.61 -13.30 7.13
C ARG A 146 -7.55 -12.33 7.84
N ILE A 147 -8.10 -11.35 7.14
CA ILE A 147 -9.08 -10.41 7.70
C ILE A 147 -10.28 -11.18 8.24
N LEU A 148 -10.90 -12.03 7.44
CA LEU A 148 -12.11 -12.77 7.81
C LEU A 148 -11.85 -13.77 8.96
N SER A 149 -10.65 -14.37 9.02
CA SER A 149 -10.26 -15.26 10.12
C SER A 149 -10.18 -14.53 11.47
N SER A 150 -9.98 -13.21 11.47
CA SER A 150 -9.94 -12.37 12.68
C SER A 150 -11.31 -11.78 13.08
N LEU A 151 -12.35 -12.02 12.27
CA LEU A 151 -13.69 -11.46 12.45
C LEU A 151 -14.70 -12.51 12.91
N PRO A 152 -15.87 -12.11 13.45
CA PRO A 152 -16.92 -13.06 13.84
C PRO A 152 -17.31 -14.00 12.70
N VAL A 153 -17.56 -15.26 13.04
CA VAL A 153 -18.02 -16.29 12.10
C VAL A 153 -19.27 -15.80 11.35
N GLY A 154 -19.27 -15.95 10.03
CA GLY A 154 -20.34 -15.48 9.15
C GLY A 154 -20.09 -14.10 8.51
N THR A 155 -19.06 -13.38 8.95
CA THR A 155 -18.60 -12.17 8.23
C THR A 155 -18.10 -12.57 6.84
N SER A 156 -18.49 -11.83 5.80
CA SER A 156 -18.10 -12.10 4.42
C SER A 156 -17.51 -10.86 3.76
N ARG A 157 -16.66 -11.09 2.74
CA ARG A 157 -16.12 -10.02 1.89
C ARG A 157 -17.28 -9.25 1.25
N PRO A 158 -17.27 -7.90 1.26
CA PRO A 158 -18.27 -7.12 0.55
C PRO A 158 -18.18 -7.41 -0.96
N SER A 159 -19.32 -7.71 -1.57
CA SER A 159 -19.43 -7.88 -3.02
C SER A 159 -19.68 -6.52 -3.67
N LEU A 160 -18.62 -5.78 -3.96
CA LEU A 160 -18.70 -4.57 -4.79
C LEU A 160 -18.55 -4.99 -6.24
N ARG A 161 -19.66 -5.02 -6.99
CA ARG A 161 -19.63 -5.23 -8.44
C ARG A 161 -20.08 -3.96 -9.13
N ARG A 162 -19.58 -3.76 -10.35
CA ARG A 162 -20.10 -2.74 -11.27
C ARG A 162 -21.64 -2.85 -11.31
N PRO A 163 -22.40 -1.77 -11.09
CA PRO A 163 -23.88 -1.80 -11.07
C PRO A 163 -24.57 -2.19 -12.39
N GLN A 164 -23.83 -2.68 -13.40
CA GLN A 164 -24.37 -3.05 -14.71
C GLN A 164 -25.40 -4.19 -14.69
N ASP A 165 -25.68 -4.79 -13.53
CA ASP A 165 -26.75 -5.77 -13.33
C ASP A 165 -28.11 -5.15 -12.92
N SER A 166 -28.21 -3.81 -12.80
CA SER A 166 -29.47 -3.11 -12.56
C SER A 166 -29.58 -1.86 -13.43
N GLN A 167 -30.69 -1.72 -14.16
CA GLN A 167 -30.95 -0.55 -15.00
C GLN A 167 -30.89 0.75 -14.17
N PRO A 168 -30.28 1.83 -14.69
CA PRO A 168 -30.24 3.09 -13.97
C PRO A 168 -31.65 3.68 -13.82
N GLU A 169 -32.09 3.87 -12.57
CA GLU A 169 -33.38 4.50 -12.23
C GLU A 169 -33.48 5.94 -12.78
N GLU A 170 -34.68 6.46 -13.01
CA GLU A 170 -34.90 7.83 -13.51
C GLU A 170 -34.26 8.93 -12.64
N SER A 171 -34.08 8.68 -11.33
CA SER A 171 -33.35 9.57 -10.40
C SER A 171 -31.87 9.73 -10.77
N TYR A 172 -31.25 8.69 -11.35
CA TYR A 172 -29.86 8.64 -11.82
C TYR A 172 -29.59 9.62 -12.96
N ARG A 173 -30.59 9.83 -13.84
CA ARG A 173 -30.46 10.79 -14.95
C ARG A 173 -30.52 12.24 -14.48
N SER A 174 -31.27 12.53 -13.42
CA SER A 174 -31.34 13.87 -12.83
C SER A 174 -30.14 14.20 -11.93
N SER A 175 -29.46 13.20 -11.35
CA SER A 175 -28.23 13.39 -10.54
C SER A 175 -26.96 13.55 -11.36
N MET A 176 -26.99 13.24 -12.66
CA MET A 176 -25.84 13.45 -13.56
C MET A 176 -25.44 14.92 -13.72
N THR A 177 -26.29 15.89 -13.35
CA THR A 177 -26.03 17.30 -13.64
C THR A 177 -25.06 17.99 -12.67
N HIS A 178 -24.78 17.40 -11.51
CA HIS A 178 -23.91 18.00 -10.49
C HIS A 178 -22.64 17.17 -10.26
N LEU A 179 -21.51 17.86 -10.16
CA LEU A 179 -20.21 17.29 -9.79
C LEU A 179 -19.80 17.80 -8.42
N THR A 180 -19.30 16.91 -7.56
CA THR A 180 -18.55 17.30 -6.36
C THR A 180 -17.08 17.03 -6.60
N VAL A 181 -16.27 18.08 -6.57
CA VAL A 181 -14.80 17.94 -6.50
C VAL A 181 -14.41 17.94 -5.04
N VAL A 182 -13.74 16.88 -4.60
CA VAL A 182 -13.45 16.64 -3.18
C VAL A 182 -11.95 16.43 -2.95
N CYS A 183 -11.44 17.02 -1.88
CA CYS A 183 -10.09 16.75 -1.39
C CYS A 183 -10.13 16.48 0.12
N VAL A 184 -9.04 15.91 0.65
CA VAL A 184 -8.91 15.59 2.08
C VAL A 184 -7.65 16.26 2.62
N LYS A 185 -7.84 17.09 3.65
CA LYS A 185 -6.76 17.71 4.42
C LYS A 185 -6.81 17.18 5.85
N TRP A 186 -5.69 16.72 6.40
CA TRP A 186 -5.65 16.32 7.81
C TRP A 186 -4.29 16.64 8.43
N GLY A 187 -4.28 16.90 9.73
CA GLY A 187 -3.09 17.21 10.49
C GLY A 187 -2.36 18.45 9.97
N VAL A 188 -1.02 18.40 10.07
CA VAL A 188 -0.13 19.53 9.75
C VAL A 188 0.70 19.31 8.49
N LYS A 189 0.58 18.15 7.82
CA LYS A 189 1.38 17.82 6.63
C LYS A 189 1.10 18.80 5.48
N TYR A 190 -0.17 19.12 5.24
CA TYR A 190 -0.59 20.07 4.23
C TYR A 190 -1.42 21.17 4.89
N GLY A 191 -0.95 22.42 4.78
CA GLY A 191 -1.65 23.59 5.28
C GLY A 191 -2.89 23.95 4.45
N ALA A 192 -3.70 24.89 4.94
CA ALA A 192 -4.89 25.39 4.24
C ALA A 192 -4.58 25.88 2.81
N GLU A 193 -3.38 26.42 2.58
CA GLU A 193 -3.01 26.97 1.28
C GLU A 193 -2.93 25.92 0.17
N TYR A 194 -2.63 24.66 0.49
CA TYR A 194 -2.72 23.57 -0.50
C TYR A 194 -4.13 23.41 -1.04
N VAL A 195 -5.11 23.45 -0.13
CA VAL A 195 -6.52 23.33 -0.47
C VAL A 195 -6.96 24.55 -1.29
N ASN A 196 -6.56 25.75 -0.87
CA ASN A 196 -6.92 26.99 -1.56
C ASN A 196 -6.35 27.04 -2.99
N LYS A 197 -5.09 26.61 -3.17
CA LYS A 197 -4.47 26.49 -4.51
C LYS A 197 -5.18 25.46 -5.37
N LEU A 198 -5.50 24.29 -4.84
CA LEU A 198 -6.26 23.27 -5.57
C LEU A 198 -7.64 23.79 -5.97
N HIS A 199 -8.35 24.46 -5.05
CA HIS A 199 -9.64 25.10 -5.32
C HIS A 199 -9.54 26.14 -6.46
N ARG A 200 -8.56 27.04 -6.42
CA ARG A 200 -8.32 28.01 -7.50
C ARG A 200 -7.96 27.34 -8.82
N GLY A 201 -7.13 26.29 -8.79
CA GLY A 201 -6.80 25.49 -9.97
C GLY A 201 -8.05 24.86 -10.59
N VAL A 202 -8.93 24.26 -9.79
CA VAL A 202 -10.19 23.70 -10.28
C VAL A 202 -11.06 24.79 -10.89
N ALA A 203 -11.20 25.94 -10.22
CA ALA A 203 -11.93 27.07 -10.76
C ALA A 203 -11.35 27.60 -12.08
N ARG A 204 -10.04 27.52 -12.28
CA ARG A 204 -9.35 27.91 -13.52
C ARG A 204 -9.61 26.94 -14.65
N HIS A 205 -9.62 25.64 -14.37
CA HIS A 205 -9.56 24.57 -15.37
C HIS A 205 -10.87 23.79 -15.58
N LEU A 206 -11.87 23.96 -14.73
CA LEU A 206 -13.18 23.34 -14.89
C LEU A 206 -14.23 24.39 -15.20
N LYS A 207 -14.73 24.40 -16.45
CA LYS A 207 -15.63 25.45 -16.96
C LYS A 207 -16.95 24.93 -17.51
N SER A 208 -16.96 23.69 -18.01
CA SER A 208 -18.13 23.13 -18.70
C SER A 208 -19.21 22.57 -17.76
N VAL A 209 -18.85 22.24 -16.51
CA VAL A 209 -19.75 21.57 -15.55
C VAL A 209 -19.90 22.42 -14.29
N ARG A 210 -21.13 22.53 -13.79
CA ARG A 210 -21.38 23.12 -12.46
C ARG A 210 -20.92 22.14 -11.38
N TYR A 211 -20.08 22.63 -10.47
CA TYR A 211 -19.54 21.82 -9.39
C TYR A 211 -19.65 22.48 -8.02
N THR A 212 -19.54 21.66 -6.98
CA THR A 212 -19.21 22.09 -5.62
C THR A 212 -17.79 21.64 -5.30
N PHE A 213 -16.96 22.52 -4.72
CA PHE A 213 -15.64 22.13 -4.23
C PHE A 213 -15.71 21.91 -2.72
N CYS A 214 -15.37 20.70 -2.29
CA CYS A 214 -15.45 20.28 -0.91
C CYS A 214 -14.08 19.89 -0.35
N CYS A 215 -13.80 20.30 0.89
CA CYS A 215 -12.64 19.86 1.65
C CYS A 215 -13.10 19.13 2.92
N LEU A 216 -12.73 17.85 3.03
CA LEU A 216 -12.85 17.12 4.28
C LEU A 216 -11.63 17.43 5.13
N THR A 217 -11.84 17.99 6.32
CA THR A 217 -10.73 18.44 7.17
C THR A 217 -10.99 18.29 8.67
N ASP A 218 -9.91 18.12 9.43
CA ASP A 218 -9.90 18.23 10.89
C ASP A 218 -9.72 19.68 11.38
N ASN A 219 -9.27 20.56 10.48
CA ASN A 219 -9.05 21.97 10.77
C ASN A 219 -9.33 22.84 9.52
N ALA A 220 -10.32 23.71 9.64
CA ALA A 220 -10.81 24.59 8.58
C ALA A 220 -10.14 25.98 8.55
N VAL A 221 -9.29 26.29 9.53
CA VAL A 221 -8.66 27.61 9.65
C VAL A 221 -7.82 27.91 8.40
N GLY A 222 -8.08 29.06 7.78
CA GLY A 222 -7.37 29.56 6.59
C GLY A 222 -7.91 29.06 5.26
N LEU A 223 -8.96 28.22 5.25
CA LEU A 223 -9.63 27.82 4.01
C LEU A 223 -10.45 28.98 3.43
N ALA A 224 -10.48 29.08 2.10
CA ALA A 224 -11.29 30.05 1.38
C ALA A 224 -12.80 29.87 1.70
N PRO A 225 -13.58 30.96 1.84
CA PRO A 225 -14.97 30.90 2.27
C PRO A 225 -15.90 30.20 1.26
N GLU A 226 -15.50 30.08 0.00
CA GLU A 226 -16.25 29.38 -1.05
C GLU A 226 -16.11 27.85 -0.98
N ILE A 227 -15.18 27.34 -0.19
CA ILE A 227 -14.95 25.89 -0.03
C ILE A 227 -16.01 25.32 0.92
N ASP A 228 -16.73 24.29 0.47
CA ASP A 228 -17.62 23.52 1.33
C ASP A 228 -16.79 22.68 2.31
N VAL A 229 -16.78 23.07 3.58
CA VAL A 229 -15.98 22.41 4.62
C VAL A 229 -16.80 21.31 5.29
N ARG A 230 -16.27 20.09 5.29
CA ARG A 230 -16.83 18.94 6.01
C ARG A 230 -15.84 18.45 7.05
N LEU A 231 -16.29 18.27 8.29
CA LEU A 231 -15.40 17.80 9.36
C LEU A 231 -15.15 16.30 9.23
N LEU A 232 -13.88 15.91 9.31
CA LEU A 232 -13.49 14.50 9.39
C LEU A 232 -13.99 13.90 10.71
N ALA A 233 -14.56 12.69 10.63
CA ALA A 233 -14.86 11.90 11.80
C ALA A 233 -13.55 11.48 12.51
N PRO A 234 -13.54 11.42 13.86
CA PRO A 234 -12.38 10.95 14.61
C PRO A 234 -12.16 9.44 14.41
N GLY A 235 -10.98 8.95 14.80
CA GLY A 235 -10.63 7.52 14.76
C GLY A 235 -9.87 7.06 13.52
N TRP A 236 -9.76 7.91 12.50
CA TRP A 236 -8.94 7.68 11.32
C TRP A 236 -7.55 8.30 11.48
N VAL A 237 -6.51 7.62 10.99
CA VAL A 237 -5.13 8.09 11.06
C VAL A 237 -4.47 8.08 9.69
N GLY A 238 -3.62 9.06 9.42
CA GLY A 238 -2.82 9.03 8.21
C GLY A 238 -3.65 9.09 6.93
N TRP A 239 -3.20 8.29 5.95
CA TRP A 239 -3.84 8.11 4.65
C TRP A 239 -5.26 7.53 4.72
N TRP A 240 -5.64 6.91 5.84
CA TRP A 240 -6.98 6.34 5.99
C TRP A 240 -8.09 7.38 6.05
N ASN A 241 -7.78 8.65 6.32
CA ASN A 241 -8.75 9.75 6.23
C ASN A 241 -9.40 9.84 4.83
N LYS A 242 -8.71 9.39 3.77
CA LYS A 242 -9.28 9.32 2.41
C LYS A 242 -10.51 8.42 2.34
N ALA A 243 -10.62 7.37 3.15
CA ALA A 243 -11.78 6.48 3.13
C ALA A 243 -13.10 7.23 3.39
N GLN A 244 -13.05 8.32 4.16
CA GLN A 244 -14.24 9.10 4.53
C GLN A 244 -14.92 9.77 3.32
N VAL A 245 -14.26 9.89 2.15
CA VAL A 245 -14.92 10.36 0.92
C VAL A 245 -16.04 9.43 0.45
N PHE A 246 -16.08 8.18 0.95
CA PHE A 246 -17.13 7.21 0.70
C PHE A 246 -18.16 7.12 1.85
N SER A 247 -18.02 7.95 2.89
CA SER A 247 -18.91 7.91 4.04
C SER A 247 -20.32 8.40 3.68
N PRO A 248 -21.39 7.63 4.00
CA PRO A 248 -22.75 8.07 3.78
C PRO A 248 -23.14 9.28 4.64
N ALA A 249 -22.39 9.57 5.72
CA ALA A 249 -22.65 10.68 6.63
C ALA A 249 -22.59 12.07 5.95
N PHE A 250 -21.91 12.18 4.80
CA PHE A 250 -21.80 13.42 4.06
C PHE A 250 -22.92 13.61 3.01
N GLY A 251 -23.77 12.60 2.79
CA GLY A 251 -24.91 12.71 1.87
C GLY A 251 -24.49 12.90 0.41
N TRP A 252 -23.39 12.27 -0.01
CA TRP A 252 -22.90 12.39 -1.39
C TRP A 252 -23.94 11.94 -2.42
N THR A 253 -24.05 12.71 -3.49
CA THR A 253 -24.92 12.40 -4.64
C THR A 253 -24.24 12.82 -5.93
N GLY A 254 -24.61 12.16 -7.03
CA GLY A 254 -24.10 12.48 -8.36
C GLY A 254 -22.64 12.09 -8.57
N ARG A 255 -21.96 12.82 -9.47
CA ARG A 255 -20.57 12.54 -9.84
C ARG A 255 -19.61 13.09 -8.80
N MET A 256 -18.56 12.33 -8.54
CA MET A 256 -17.51 12.65 -7.60
C MET A 256 -16.17 12.65 -8.34
N LEU A 257 -15.34 13.66 -8.07
CA LEU A 257 -13.95 13.75 -8.49
C LEU A 257 -13.08 14.05 -7.28
N TYR A 258 -12.32 13.05 -6.83
CA TYR A 258 -11.31 13.24 -5.79
C TYR A 258 -9.99 13.68 -6.40
N LEU A 259 -9.38 14.71 -5.80
CA LEU A 259 -8.06 15.20 -6.14
C LEU A 259 -7.21 15.30 -4.86
N ASP A 260 -6.05 14.66 -4.86
CA ASP A 260 -5.09 14.78 -3.76
C ASP A 260 -4.43 16.16 -3.75
N LEU A 261 -4.03 16.62 -2.57
CA LEU A 261 -3.54 17.98 -2.37
C LEU A 261 -2.19 18.26 -3.06
N ASP A 262 -1.45 17.21 -3.38
CA ASP A 262 -0.19 17.27 -4.12
C ASP A 262 -0.37 17.09 -5.64
N SER A 263 -1.54 17.45 -6.16
CA SER A 263 -1.79 17.55 -7.61
C SER A 263 -1.75 19.00 -8.10
N VAL A 264 -1.18 19.23 -9.27
CA VAL A 264 -1.17 20.54 -9.95
C VAL A 264 -1.98 20.46 -11.23
N LEU A 265 -2.94 21.35 -11.39
CA LEU A 265 -3.81 21.44 -12.55
C LEU A 265 -3.16 22.35 -13.59
N VAL A 266 -3.05 21.87 -14.83
CA VAL A 266 -2.28 22.51 -15.91
C VAL A 266 -3.07 22.63 -17.23
N GLY A 267 -4.30 22.11 -17.26
CA GLY A 267 -5.18 22.15 -18.43
C GLY A 267 -6.61 21.79 -18.07
N SER A 268 -7.53 21.87 -19.03
CA SER A 268 -8.97 21.63 -18.78
C SER A 268 -9.25 20.27 -18.11
N LEU A 269 -10.09 20.29 -17.08
CA LEU A 269 -10.58 19.10 -16.38
C LEU A 269 -11.92 18.59 -16.92
N ASP A 270 -12.44 19.17 -18.00
CA ASP A 270 -13.79 18.89 -18.48
C ASP A 270 -13.99 17.40 -18.83
N ASP A 271 -13.02 16.74 -19.46
CA ASP A 271 -13.10 15.30 -19.78
C ASP A 271 -13.20 14.45 -18.50
N LEU A 272 -12.33 14.70 -17.53
CA LEU A 272 -12.31 14.04 -16.22
C LEU A 272 -13.61 14.29 -15.44
N ALA A 273 -14.12 15.52 -15.47
CA ALA A 273 -15.39 15.88 -14.85
C ALA A 273 -16.57 15.15 -15.48
N LEU A 274 -16.50 14.84 -16.77
CA LEU A 274 -17.50 14.10 -17.54
C LEU A 274 -17.31 12.58 -17.50
N TYR A 275 -16.35 12.07 -16.72
CA TYR A 275 -16.17 10.63 -16.53
C TYR A 275 -17.48 9.94 -16.15
N SER A 276 -17.86 8.93 -16.95
CA SER A 276 -19.14 8.21 -16.85
C SER A 276 -18.97 6.73 -16.48
N GLY A 277 -17.74 6.31 -16.21
CA GLY A 277 -17.45 4.96 -15.74
C GLY A 277 -17.91 4.73 -14.31
N TRP A 278 -17.83 3.47 -13.87
CA TRP A 278 -18.25 3.07 -12.52
C TRP A 278 -17.33 3.65 -11.44
N PHE A 279 -16.04 3.37 -11.58
CA PHE A 279 -15.01 3.83 -10.67
C PHE A 279 -13.70 3.92 -11.43
N GLY A 280 -13.08 5.09 -11.45
CA GLY A 280 -11.82 5.37 -12.13
C GLY A 280 -10.75 5.74 -11.12
N THR A 281 -9.54 5.20 -11.28
CA THR A 281 -8.37 5.50 -10.44
C THR A 281 -7.09 5.44 -11.27
N LEU A 282 -5.94 5.73 -10.66
CA LEU A 282 -4.64 5.66 -11.35
C LEU A 282 -3.97 4.30 -11.12
N LYS A 283 -3.11 3.87 -12.06
CA LYS A 283 -2.21 2.73 -11.87
C LYS A 283 -0.82 3.22 -11.45
N THR A 284 -0.14 2.43 -10.63
CA THR A 284 1.21 2.78 -10.14
C THR A 284 2.32 2.42 -11.10
N ASP A 285 2.05 1.58 -12.09
CA ASP A 285 3.01 1.07 -13.08
C ASP A 285 3.59 2.20 -13.95
N ASP A 286 2.76 3.20 -14.27
CA ASP A 286 3.13 4.35 -15.08
C ASP A 286 3.71 5.51 -14.23
N MET A 287 3.87 5.32 -12.92
CA MET A 287 4.41 6.34 -12.01
C MET A 287 5.83 5.96 -11.55
N GLU A 288 6.81 6.75 -11.94
CA GLU A 288 8.22 6.73 -11.58
C GLU A 288 8.47 6.56 -10.08
N ASN A 289 7.76 7.30 -9.22
CA ASN A 289 7.97 7.22 -7.78
C ASN A 289 7.26 6.04 -7.10
N GLU A 290 6.35 5.33 -7.78
CA GLU A 290 5.62 4.20 -7.17
C GLU A 290 5.99 2.84 -7.76
N ARG A 291 5.99 2.69 -9.10
CA ARG A 291 6.44 1.52 -9.88
C ARG A 291 5.96 0.16 -9.35
N ARG A 292 4.83 0.11 -8.65
CA ARG A 292 4.26 -1.13 -8.11
C ARG A 292 3.42 -1.79 -9.20
N ILE A 293 3.92 -2.85 -9.82
CA ILE A 293 3.23 -3.58 -10.88
C ILE A 293 1.84 -4.04 -10.40
N GLY A 294 0.80 -3.75 -11.19
CA GLY A 294 -0.59 -4.11 -10.91
C GLY A 294 -1.21 -3.36 -9.73
N GLY A 295 -0.56 -2.30 -9.24
CA GLY A 295 -1.06 -1.48 -8.14
C GLY A 295 -1.91 -0.30 -8.61
N ILE A 296 -2.75 0.18 -7.70
CA ILE A 296 -3.49 1.43 -7.88
C ILE A 296 -2.95 2.56 -7.00
N ASN A 297 -3.22 3.79 -7.43
CA ASN A 297 -2.95 5.03 -6.71
C ASN A 297 -4.25 5.85 -6.63
N SER A 298 -4.57 6.35 -5.44
CA SER A 298 -5.78 7.15 -5.14
C SER A 298 -5.54 8.66 -5.22
N SER A 299 -4.50 9.15 -5.91
CA SER A 299 -4.26 10.59 -6.05
C SER A 299 -5.34 11.29 -6.88
N VAL A 300 -5.94 10.55 -7.83
CA VAL A 300 -7.14 10.97 -8.55
C VAL A 300 -8.11 9.81 -8.57
N MET A 301 -9.35 10.05 -8.16
CA MET A 301 -10.43 9.07 -8.28
C MET A 301 -11.67 9.74 -8.86
N ALA A 302 -12.40 9.05 -9.73
CA ALA A 302 -13.68 9.52 -10.27
C ALA A 302 -14.73 8.41 -10.14
N TRP A 303 -15.89 8.71 -9.59
CA TRP A 303 -16.96 7.72 -9.38
C TRP A 303 -18.34 8.38 -9.32
N HIS A 304 -19.39 7.56 -9.34
CA HIS A 304 -20.74 8.01 -8.97
C HIS A 304 -21.01 7.65 -7.51
N ALA A 305 -21.41 8.63 -6.70
CA ALA A 305 -21.83 8.36 -5.32
C ALA A 305 -23.15 7.58 -5.30
N ASP A 306 -23.12 6.37 -4.76
CA ASP A 306 -24.27 5.46 -4.66
C ASP A 306 -24.10 4.47 -3.51
N THR A 307 -25.08 3.59 -3.32
CA THR A 307 -25.06 2.60 -2.22
C THR A 307 -23.90 1.61 -2.35
N ALA A 308 -23.50 1.26 -3.57
CA ALA A 308 -22.39 0.33 -3.79
C ALA A 308 -21.05 0.98 -3.40
N THR A 309 -20.76 2.21 -3.81
CA THR A 309 -19.55 2.91 -3.39
C THR A 309 -19.53 3.24 -1.88
N GLN A 310 -20.68 3.43 -1.23
CA GLN A 310 -20.76 3.56 0.23
C GLN A 310 -20.31 2.30 0.98
N THR A 311 -20.44 1.12 0.36
CA THR A 311 -20.03 -0.14 0.98
C THR A 311 -18.50 -0.26 1.12
N ILE A 312 -17.73 0.49 0.30
CA ILE A 312 -16.26 0.66 0.47
C ILE A 312 -15.93 1.15 1.88
N TYR A 313 -16.71 2.10 2.39
CA TYR A 313 -16.53 2.68 3.71
C TYR A 313 -17.18 1.85 4.81
N ALA A 314 -18.40 1.34 4.59
CA ALA A 314 -19.18 0.66 5.62
C ALA A 314 -18.41 -0.52 6.24
N PHE A 315 -17.90 -1.43 5.41
CA PHE A 315 -17.12 -2.58 5.90
C PHE A 315 -15.83 -2.12 6.58
N LEU A 316 -15.09 -1.20 5.96
CA LEU A 316 -13.82 -0.71 6.49
C LEU A 316 -14.00 -0.07 7.86
N SER A 317 -15.00 0.80 8.02
CA SER A 317 -15.27 1.50 9.27
C SER A 317 -15.68 0.55 10.40
N ALA A 318 -16.46 -0.49 10.09
CA ALA A 318 -16.89 -1.50 11.07
C ALA A 318 -15.76 -2.45 11.50
N HIS A 319 -14.76 -2.66 10.63
CA HIS A 319 -13.72 -3.68 10.82
C HIS A 319 -12.29 -3.12 10.72
N PHE A 320 -12.11 -1.82 10.95
CA PHE A 320 -10.85 -1.13 10.69
C PHE A 320 -9.64 -1.76 11.41
N ALA A 321 -9.81 -2.14 12.68
CA ALA A 321 -8.75 -2.77 13.46
C ALA A 321 -8.24 -4.07 12.82
N ALA A 322 -9.13 -4.91 12.28
CA ALA A 322 -8.74 -6.12 11.57
C ALA A 322 -8.07 -5.80 10.23
N VAL A 323 -8.66 -4.91 9.44
CA VAL A 323 -8.12 -4.52 8.12
C VAL A 323 -6.71 -3.91 8.24
N ALA A 324 -6.51 -3.00 9.19
CA ALA A 324 -5.25 -2.28 9.39
C ALA A 324 -4.09 -3.19 9.85
N THR A 325 -4.37 -4.41 10.32
CA THR A 325 -3.31 -5.40 10.62
C THR A 325 -2.78 -6.10 9.37
N CYS A 326 -3.54 -6.08 8.27
CA CYS A 326 -3.25 -6.82 7.04
C CYS A 326 -2.71 -5.92 5.92
N ILE A 327 -3.15 -4.67 5.87
CA ILE A 327 -2.75 -3.68 4.87
C ILE A 327 -2.50 -2.32 5.53
N TYR A 328 -1.62 -1.52 4.93
CA TYR A 328 -1.12 -0.29 5.56
C TYR A 328 -1.57 1.01 4.89
N LYS A 329 -2.11 0.93 3.66
CA LYS A 329 -2.53 2.08 2.84
C LYS A 329 -3.94 1.90 2.31
N PHE A 330 -4.61 3.03 2.13
CA PHE A 330 -5.94 3.09 1.52
C PHE A 330 -5.97 2.55 0.09
N ASP A 331 -4.90 2.73 -0.69
CA ASP A 331 -4.82 2.20 -2.05
C ASP A 331 -4.93 0.66 -2.08
N HIS A 332 -4.30 -0.01 -1.10
CA HIS A 332 -4.42 -1.46 -0.96
C HIS A 332 -5.83 -1.88 -0.56
N TRP A 333 -6.52 -1.05 0.20
CA TRP A 333 -7.92 -1.32 0.53
C TRP A 333 -8.81 -1.25 -0.70
N LEU A 334 -8.68 -0.17 -1.48
CA LEU A 334 -9.41 -0.01 -2.73
C LEU A 334 -9.16 -1.17 -3.69
N GLU A 335 -7.92 -1.61 -3.82
CA GLU A 335 -7.53 -2.76 -4.63
C GLU A 335 -8.20 -4.07 -4.17
N MET A 336 -8.40 -4.23 -2.87
CA MET A 336 -9.03 -5.43 -2.30
C MET A 336 -10.55 -5.43 -2.45
N VAL A 337 -11.20 -4.27 -2.49
CA VAL A 337 -12.66 -4.17 -2.52
C VAL A 337 -13.23 -3.89 -3.89
N LEU A 338 -12.53 -3.13 -4.73
CA LEU A 338 -13.03 -2.75 -6.05
C LEU A 338 -12.82 -3.89 -7.04
N ASP A 339 -13.90 -4.23 -7.75
CA ASP A 339 -13.87 -5.08 -8.94
C ASP A 339 -14.33 -4.25 -10.15
N GLY A 340 -13.69 -4.46 -11.30
CA GLY A 340 -14.03 -3.78 -12.56
C GLY A 340 -13.87 -2.25 -12.55
N TYR A 341 -12.85 -1.72 -11.86
CA TYR A 341 -12.48 -0.30 -11.97
C TYR A 341 -11.73 0.00 -13.28
N GLU A 342 -11.80 1.23 -13.75
CA GLU A 342 -11.08 1.71 -14.93
C GLU A 342 -9.81 2.47 -14.54
N ILE A 343 -8.77 2.33 -15.35
CA ILE A 343 -7.54 3.12 -15.20
C ILE A 343 -7.71 4.43 -15.97
N LEU A 344 -7.74 5.57 -15.26
CA LEU A 344 -7.96 6.87 -15.88
C LEU A 344 -6.85 7.25 -16.88
N GLN A 345 -5.63 6.75 -16.69
CA GLN A 345 -4.53 6.94 -17.65
C GLN A 345 -4.78 6.21 -18.98
N ASP A 346 -5.54 5.11 -18.97
CA ASP A 346 -5.91 4.39 -20.19
C ASP A 346 -7.15 5.02 -20.85
N VAL A 347 -8.09 5.54 -20.05
CA VAL A 347 -9.28 6.26 -20.54
C VAL A 347 -8.92 7.63 -21.12
N TYR A 348 -7.97 8.34 -20.51
CA TYR A 348 -7.51 9.68 -20.91
C TYR A 348 -5.98 9.71 -21.12
N PRO A 349 -5.45 9.09 -22.18
CA PRO A 349 -4.01 8.94 -22.39
C PRO A 349 -3.27 10.28 -22.38
N GLY A 350 -2.23 10.36 -21.54
CA GLY A 350 -1.35 11.53 -21.43
C GLY A 350 -1.97 12.76 -20.74
N GLN A 351 -3.24 12.70 -20.29
CA GLN A 351 -3.87 13.80 -19.56
C GLN A 351 -3.46 13.84 -18.09
N ILE A 352 -3.21 12.68 -17.49
CA ILE A 352 -2.78 12.55 -16.10
C ILE A 352 -1.35 12.01 -16.13
N VAL A 353 -0.41 12.82 -15.65
CA VAL A 353 1.02 12.51 -15.70
C VAL A 353 1.66 12.74 -14.34
N GLU A 354 2.85 12.20 -14.13
CA GLU A 354 3.62 12.40 -12.92
C GLU A 354 4.74 13.43 -13.14
N TYR A 355 4.98 14.25 -12.12
CA TYR A 355 6.08 15.21 -12.11
C TYR A 355 7.45 14.57 -12.39
N ALA A 356 7.81 13.53 -11.62
CA ALA A 356 9.14 12.93 -11.65
C ALA A 356 9.45 12.29 -13.01
N GLN A 357 8.44 11.74 -13.68
CA GLN A 357 8.58 11.06 -14.97
C GLN A 357 8.66 12.02 -16.15
N ALA A 358 7.76 13.00 -16.23
CA ALA A 358 7.47 13.70 -17.48
C ALA A 358 7.56 15.23 -17.41
N CYS A 359 7.64 15.83 -16.21
CA CYS A 359 7.39 17.27 -16.05
C CYS A 359 8.49 18.06 -15.34
N GLN A 360 9.71 17.51 -15.19
CA GLN A 360 10.81 18.22 -14.50
C GLN A 360 11.30 19.48 -15.24
N ALA A 361 11.10 19.56 -16.57
CA ALA A 361 11.49 20.71 -17.39
C ALA A 361 10.29 21.54 -17.87
N GLN A 362 9.31 20.86 -18.47
CA GLN A 362 8.09 21.47 -19.01
C GLN A 362 6.92 20.50 -18.90
N VAL A 363 5.70 21.03 -18.93
CA VAL A 363 4.48 20.22 -18.93
C VAL A 363 4.20 19.68 -20.34
N PRO A 364 3.91 18.38 -20.51
CA PRO A 364 3.46 17.83 -21.80
C PRO A 364 2.20 18.56 -22.31
N PRO A 365 2.07 18.89 -23.61
CA PRO A 365 0.94 19.68 -24.12
C PRO A 365 -0.45 19.10 -23.86
N HIS A 366 -0.54 17.77 -23.77
CA HIS A 366 -1.80 17.05 -23.53
C HIS A 366 -2.10 16.84 -22.05
N ALA A 367 -1.16 17.14 -21.15
CA ALA A 367 -1.39 17.02 -19.72
C ALA A 367 -2.45 18.02 -19.25
N ARG A 368 -3.26 17.59 -18.31
CA ARG A 368 -4.31 18.36 -17.64
C ARG A 368 -4.09 18.38 -16.13
N LEU A 369 -3.51 17.31 -15.62
CA LEU A 369 -3.20 17.13 -14.21
C LEU A 369 -1.81 16.50 -14.06
N VAL A 370 -0.99 17.08 -13.18
CA VAL A 370 0.32 16.56 -12.80
C VAL A 370 0.29 16.12 -11.33
N CYS A 371 0.48 14.83 -11.09
CA CYS A 371 0.57 14.26 -9.74
C CYS A 371 2.00 14.36 -9.19
N PHE A 372 2.12 14.56 -7.87
CA PHE A 372 3.38 14.51 -7.13
C PHE A 372 3.34 13.41 -6.06
N PRO A 373 3.24 12.13 -6.46
CA PRO A 373 3.32 11.02 -5.52
C PRO A 373 4.71 11.03 -4.86
N LEU A 374 4.73 10.85 -3.54
CA LEU A 374 5.95 10.92 -2.72
C LEU A 374 6.69 12.27 -2.83
N GLU A 375 7.98 12.31 -3.14
CA GLU A 375 8.78 13.54 -3.20
C GLU A 375 9.33 13.78 -4.62
N PRO A 376 9.56 15.04 -5.03
CA PRO A 376 9.29 16.27 -4.29
C PRO A 376 7.79 16.59 -4.23
N LYS A 377 7.35 17.32 -3.21
CA LYS A 377 6.04 17.99 -3.21
C LYS A 377 6.03 19.27 -4.06
N PRO A 378 4.85 19.77 -4.50
CA PRO A 378 4.77 20.94 -5.38
C PRO A 378 5.54 22.17 -4.88
N HIS A 379 5.51 22.46 -3.57
CA HIS A 379 6.27 23.57 -2.97
C HIS A 379 7.79 23.44 -3.04
N ASN A 380 8.31 22.22 -3.21
CA ASN A 380 9.73 21.92 -3.34
C ASN A 380 10.14 21.64 -4.79
N ALA A 381 9.19 21.68 -5.72
CA ALA A 381 9.47 21.46 -7.13
C ALA A 381 10.19 22.67 -7.73
N THR A 382 11.26 22.41 -8.48
CA THR A 382 12.13 23.45 -9.04
C THR A 382 11.72 23.88 -10.45
N ALA A 383 10.82 23.14 -11.11
CA ALA A 383 10.39 23.47 -12.46
C ALA A 383 9.59 24.80 -12.48
N PRO A 384 9.96 25.79 -13.32
CA PRO A 384 9.34 27.12 -13.29
C PRO A 384 7.83 27.13 -13.50
N TRP A 385 7.31 26.20 -14.32
CA TRP A 385 5.88 26.08 -14.59
C TRP A 385 5.08 25.76 -13.32
N VAL A 386 5.66 25.05 -12.34
CA VAL A 386 4.96 24.73 -11.08
C VAL A 386 4.63 26.01 -10.33
N ALA A 387 5.56 26.96 -10.27
CA ALA A 387 5.33 28.25 -9.61
C ALA A 387 4.25 29.09 -10.31
N THR A 388 4.02 28.88 -11.62
CA THR A 388 2.96 29.56 -12.37
C THR A 388 1.60 28.89 -12.16
N GLU A 389 1.55 27.55 -12.25
CA GLU A 389 0.29 26.81 -12.23
C GLU A 389 -0.22 26.50 -10.82
N TRP A 390 0.69 26.29 -9.86
CA TRP A 390 0.37 25.98 -8.46
C TRP A 390 0.18 27.26 -7.61
N THR A 391 -0.75 28.09 -8.06
CA THR A 391 -1.01 29.45 -7.56
C THR A 391 -2.38 29.66 -6.93
#